data_AF-A0A811UWH9-F1
#
_entry.id   AF-A0A811UWH9-F1
#
_cell.length_a   1.000
_cell.length_b   1.000
_cell.length_c   1.000
_cell.angle_alpha   90.00
_cell.angle_beta   90.00
_cell.angle_gamma   90.00
#
_symmetry.space_group_name_H-M   'P 1'
#
loop_
_entity.id
_entity.type
_entity.pdbx_description
1 polymer ?
#
loop_
_entity_poly.entity_id
_entity_poly.type
_entity_poly.pdbx_seq_one_letter_code
_entity_poly.pdbx_strand_id
1 'polypeptide(L)'
;MDVIQKVDQATVTETPKTKRRSKEKLAKIIEDVVGGKDDVNAGCTGKKGQKVHLKQKVVLLSEENQNLSQTISAKNAEISDLKRSVQSLNEVLNSVPIDELRCNSSIASSKLLELSKKNRLLRAELETTKNRVSKKELQIQKLERDLKHLEDRFHKGSTDTSKDSSEELRGKLISIQQKLFETRNKNTELQNQLKLAQKCLQQEIGENFNLATMASQAQNSNWRGRAQQILHLQQKVHELKARLEMVERQYSDGSPIAFASGEGTHAELAPPTSAKSGARSATSHVEAHIAPNLSATSFDRYNTVVRKTEILHRAKVEGLEKEIASLKAQLEEQRGKVLALKVRNKTLNDEVLKYKVKANTLEEQTDYNGLNLANMNEKMSAQRYHYESRLEEMTRQLNDLKRLHKEDSFRQEEMRLKLENMENLVQSKETYIEELKQTIVRLETDLKALSGGFLFSCRELRKVRSFRTLNSQYTQSTITLVQVPIPIGWFSLLAPIGSTKLNQFAF
;
A
#
# COMPACT_ATOMS: atom_id res chain seq x y z
N MET A 1 -26.94 -22.66 -48.72
CA MET A 1 -25.68 -23.25 -49.22
C MET A 1 -25.76 -24.73 -48.93
N ASP A 2 -25.74 -25.50 -50.01
CA ASP A 2 -26.10 -26.91 -50.05
C ASP A 2 -25.16 -27.80 -49.23
N VAL A 3 -25.79 -28.72 -48.50
CA VAL A 3 -25.13 -29.82 -47.80
C VAL A 3 -24.88 -30.91 -48.84
N ILE A 4 -23.64 -31.01 -49.33
CA ILE A 4 -23.20 -32.15 -50.14
C ILE A 4 -22.80 -33.26 -49.17
N GLN A 5 -23.70 -34.24 -49.01
CA GLN A 5 -23.41 -35.57 -48.49
C GLN A 5 -22.38 -36.24 -49.42
N LYS A 6 -21.15 -36.43 -48.95
CA LYS A 6 -20.24 -37.42 -49.52
C LYS A 6 -20.35 -38.70 -48.72
N VAL A 7 -20.99 -39.69 -49.34
CA VAL A 7 -21.02 -41.09 -48.88
C VAL A 7 -19.70 -41.72 -49.31
N ASP A 8 -18.81 -41.99 -48.36
CA ASP A 8 -17.59 -42.75 -48.63
C ASP A 8 -17.93 -44.24 -48.68
N GLN A 9 -18.05 -44.70 -49.91
CA GLN A 9 -18.10 -46.09 -50.31
C GLN A 9 -16.65 -46.58 -50.45
N ALA A 10 -16.12 -47.25 -49.43
CA ALA A 10 -14.76 -47.81 -49.47
C ALA A 10 -14.75 -49.28 -49.00
N THR A 11 -14.91 -50.14 -49.99
CA THR A 11 -14.18 -51.40 -50.20
C THR A 11 -14.03 -52.35 -49.01
N VAL A 12 -14.95 -53.30 -48.95
CA VAL A 12 -14.71 -54.66 -48.44
C VAL A 12 -13.56 -55.28 -49.26
N THR A 13 -12.35 -55.25 -48.74
CA THR A 13 -11.28 -56.13 -49.22
C THR A 13 -11.32 -57.41 -48.39
N GLU A 14 -12.02 -58.42 -48.91
CA GLU A 14 -11.88 -59.79 -48.44
C GLU A 14 -10.42 -60.23 -48.59
N THR A 15 -9.78 -60.60 -47.49
CA THR A 15 -8.47 -61.25 -47.54
C THR A 15 -8.66 -62.71 -47.98
N PRO A 16 -7.96 -63.19 -49.03
CA PRO A 16 -8.12 -64.55 -49.48
C PRO A 16 -7.54 -65.53 -48.44
N LYS A 17 -8.33 -66.52 -48.04
CA LYS A 17 -7.91 -67.65 -47.20
C LYS A 17 -6.79 -68.42 -47.91
N THR A 18 -5.54 -68.14 -47.55
CA THR A 18 -4.37 -68.89 -48.01
C THR A 18 -4.50 -70.35 -47.56
N LYS A 19 -4.71 -71.25 -48.52
CA LYS A 19 -4.79 -72.71 -48.33
C LYS A 19 -3.58 -73.20 -47.52
N ARG A 20 -3.78 -73.57 -46.25
CA ARG A 20 -2.78 -74.25 -45.40
C ARG A 20 -2.29 -75.61 -45.95
N ARG A 21 -2.94 -76.16 -46.99
CA ARG A 21 -2.59 -77.47 -47.58
C ARG A 21 -1.33 -77.49 -48.49
N SER A 22 -0.77 -76.35 -48.89
CA SER A 22 0.44 -76.32 -49.75
C SER A 22 1.75 -76.25 -48.97
N LYS A 23 1.74 -75.76 -47.72
CA LYS A 23 2.94 -75.62 -46.88
C LYS A 23 3.47 -76.98 -46.39
N GLU A 24 2.57 -77.94 -46.18
CA GLU A 24 2.88 -79.30 -45.72
C GLU A 24 3.46 -80.20 -46.84
N LYS A 25 3.05 -79.97 -48.10
CA LYS A 25 3.67 -80.64 -49.27
C LYS A 25 5.07 -80.11 -49.58
N LEU A 26 5.31 -78.82 -49.37
CA LEU A 26 6.63 -78.20 -49.52
C LEU A 26 7.60 -78.62 -48.41
N ALA A 27 7.11 -78.79 -47.18
CA ALA A 27 7.91 -79.32 -46.07
C ALA A 27 8.37 -80.76 -46.32
N LYS A 28 7.48 -81.62 -46.87
CA LYS A 28 7.83 -83.01 -47.23
C LYS A 28 8.90 -83.12 -48.33
N ILE A 29 8.84 -82.26 -49.35
CA ILE A 29 9.85 -82.24 -50.43
C ILE A 29 11.22 -81.81 -49.91
N ILE A 30 11.28 -80.90 -48.93
CA ILE A 30 12.55 -80.45 -48.35
C ILE A 30 13.16 -81.53 -47.45
N GLU A 31 12.33 -82.28 -46.72
CA GLU A 31 12.76 -83.38 -45.86
C GLU A 31 13.32 -84.56 -46.70
N ASP A 32 12.68 -84.90 -47.82
CA ASP A 32 13.15 -85.95 -48.75
C ASP A 32 14.46 -85.57 -49.47
N VAL A 33 14.77 -84.28 -49.64
CA VAL A 33 16.02 -83.81 -50.30
C VAL A 33 17.20 -83.73 -49.32
N VAL A 34 16.94 -83.59 -48.02
CA VAL A 34 17.99 -83.51 -46.98
C VAL A 34 18.29 -84.88 -46.36
N GLY A 35 17.35 -85.83 -46.43
CA GLY A 35 17.45 -87.19 -45.88
C GLY A 35 17.95 -88.28 -46.84
N GLY A 36 19.12 -88.10 -47.46
CA GLY A 36 20.04 -89.20 -47.81
C GLY A 36 19.67 -90.25 -48.88
N LYS A 37 20.49 -90.31 -49.95
CA LYS A 37 21.41 -91.45 -50.19
C LYS A 37 22.44 -91.07 -51.26
N ASP A 38 23.70 -91.13 -50.87
CA ASP A 38 24.86 -91.05 -51.75
C ASP A 38 24.91 -92.28 -52.65
N ASP A 39 24.96 -92.07 -53.97
CA ASP A 39 25.58 -93.03 -54.89
C ASP A 39 26.25 -92.29 -56.05
N VAL A 40 27.58 -92.35 -56.02
CA VAL A 40 28.50 -92.64 -57.13
C VAL A 40 28.52 -91.68 -58.36
N ASN A 41 29.67 -90.99 -58.46
CA ASN A 41 30.60 -90.93 -59.61
C ASN A 41 30.87 -89.58 -60.29
N ALA A 42 32.18 -89.28 -60.29
CA ALA A 42 33.00 -88.51 -61.20
C ALA A 42 32.39 -87.47 -62.15
N GLY A 43 32.86 -86.22 -61.99
CA GLY A 43 33.02 -85.29 -63.11
C GLY A 43 32.62 -83.85 -62.83
N CYS A 44 33.54 -82.92 -63.09
CA CYS A 44 33.37 -81.47 -63.20
C CYS A 44 33.70 -80.63 -61.94
N THR A 45 34.97 -80.23 -61.89
CA THR A 45 35.65 -79.36 -60.91
C THR A 45 35.24 -77.88 -60.93
N GLY A 46 34.10 -77.51 -61.54
CA GLY A 46 33.53 -76.13 -61.48
C GLY A 46 32.35 -75.97 -60.50
N LYS A 47 31.79 -77.06 -59.98
CA LYS A 47 30.51 -77.05 -59.24
C LYS A 47 30.62 -76.70 -57.74
N LYS A 48 31.81 -76.72 -57.13
CA LYS A 48 31.96 -76.45 -55.67
C LYS A 48 31.78 -74.96 -55.33
N GLY A 49 32.35 -74.03 -56.11
CA GLY A 49 32.22 -72.59 -55.87
C GLY A 49 30.80 -72.05 -56.07
N GLN A 50 30.12 -72.47 -57.16
CA GLN A 50 28.71 -72.14 -57.39
C GLN A 50 27.80 -72.72 -56.31
N LYS A 51 28.03 -73.96 -55.86
CA LYS A 51 27.24 -74.59 -54.79
C LYS A 51 27.42 -73.86 -53.46
N VAL A 52 28.61 -73.33 -53.16
CA VAL A 52 28.84 -72.51 -51.94
C VAL A 52 28.15 -71.14 -52.06
N HIS A 53 28.26 -70.46 -53.20
CA HIS A 53 27.61 -69.16 -53.40
C HIS A 53 26.07 -69.27 -53.41
N LEU A 54 25.52 -70.35 -53.96
CA LEU A 54 24.09 -70.64 -53.92
C LEU A 54 23.63 -70.94 -52.49
N LYS A 55 24.40 -71.74 -51.74
CA LYS A 55 24.12 -71.99 -50.31
C LYS A 55 24.12 -70.71 -49.49
N GLN A 56 25.10 -69.83 -49.71
CA GLN A 56 25.18 -68.56 -49.00
C GLN A 56 24.03 -67.61 -49.37
N LYS A 57 23.62 -67.57 -50.65
CA LYS A 57 22.45 -66.81 -51.08
C LYS A 57 21.15 -67.36 -50.47
N VAL A 58 21.02 -68.68 -50.34
CA VAL A 58 19.87 -69.32 -49.68
C VAL A 58 19.82 -68.99 -48.19
N VAL A 59 20.97 -68.97 -47.50
CA VAL A 59 21.05 -68.58 -46.09
C VAL A 59 20.63 -67.12 -45.92
N LEU A 60 21.20 -66.19 -46.70
CA LEU A 60 20.83 -64.76 -46.62
C LEU A 60 19.35 -64.52 -46.93
N LEU A 61 18.79 -65.17 -47.95
CA LEU A 61 17.37 -65.07 -48.27
C LEU A 61 16.48 -65.73 -47.19
N SER A 62 16.97 -66.75 -46.50
CA SER A 62 16.28 -67.38 -45.37
C SER A 62 16.27 -66.46 -44.16
N GLU A 63 17.40 -65.82 -43.85
CA GLU A 63 17.52 -64.83 -42.78
C GLU A 63 16.67 -63.60 -43.07
N GLU A 64 16.68 -63.10 -44.31
CA GLU A 64 15.83 -61.99 -44.75
C GLU A 64 14.34 -62.35 -44.65
N ASN A 65 13.93 -63.54 -45.10
CA ASN A 65 12.54 -64.00 -44.93
C ASN A 65 12.15 -64.14 -43.46
N GLN A 66 13.05 -64.61 -42.60
CA GLN A 66 12.80 -64.72 -41.17
C GLN A 66 12.63 -63.34 -40.54
N ASN A 67 13.46 -62.36 -40.92
CA ASN A 67 13.37 -60.98 -40.45
C ASN A 67 12.08 -60.29 -40.95
N LEU A 68 11.72 -60.47 -42.22
CA LEU A 68 10.46 -59.98 -42.78
C LEU A 68 9.25 -60.61 -42.09
N SER A 69 9.28 -61.91 -41.83
CA SER A 69 8.20 -62.60 -41.11
C SER A 69 8.06 -62.10 -39.67
N GLN A 70 9.17 -61.82 -38.97
CA GLN A 70 9.14 -61.22 -37.64
C GLN A 70 8.57 -59.80 -37.67
N THR A 71 8.97 -58.99 -38.65
CA THR A 71 8.48 -57.61 -38.83
C THR A 71 6.98 -57.59 -39.11
N ILE A 72 6.49 -58.47 -39.99
CA ILE A 72 5.06 -58.62 -40.29
C ILE A 72 4.28 -59.05 -39.03
N SER A 73 4.83 -59.97 -38.23
CA SER A 73 4.22 -60.39 -36.97
C SER A 73 4.10 -59.22 -35.99
N ALA A 74 5.17 -58.43 -35.83
CA ALA A 74 5.17 -57.24 -34.97
C ALA A 74 4.14 -56.19 -35.43
N LYS A 75 4.07 -55.92 -36.74
CA LYS A 75 3.08 -54.98 -37.30
C LYS A 75 1.64 -55.48 -37.18
N ASN A 76 1.41 -56.78 -37.30
CA ASN A 76 0.07 -57.35 -37.07
C ASN A 76 -0.36 -57.28 -35.60
N ALA A 77 0.58 -57.41 -34.66
CA ALA A 77 0.31 -57.18 -33.24
C ALA A 77 -0.06 -55.71 -32.99
N GLU A 78 0.71 -54.77 -33.54
CA GLU A 78 0.44 -53.33 -33.46
C GLU A 78 -0.94 -52.97 -34.05
N ILE A 79 -1.28 -53.50 -35.23
CA ILE A 79 -2.61 -53.32 -35.84
C ILE A 79 -3.73 -53.88 -34.95
N SER A 80 -3.48 -55.02 -34.28
CA SER A 80 -4.47 -55.63 -33.38
C SER A 80 -4.69 -54.79 -32.13
N ASP A 81 -3.63 -54.20 -31.58
CA ASP A 81 -3.71 -53.29 -30.43
C ASP A 81 -4.40 -51.98 -30.79
N LEU A 82 -4.08 -51.40 -31.95
CA LEU A 82 -4.76 -50.21 -32.46
C LEU A 82 -6.25 -50.47 -32.71
N LYS A 83 -6.61 -51.63 -33.28
CA LYS A 83 -8.01 -52.03 -33.45
C LYS A 83 -8.75 -52.16 -32.12
N ARG A 84 -8.13 -52.75 -31.10
CA ARG A 84 -8.69 -52.81 -29.74
C ARG A 84 -8.88 -51.43 -29.12
N SER A 85 -7.90 -50.54 -29.30
CA SER A 85 -7.98 -49.16 -28.79
C SER A 85 -9.14 -48.39 -29.46
N VAL A 86 -9.27 -48.50 -30.78
CA VAL A 86 -10.39 -47.89 -31.52
C VAL A 86 -11.73 -48.46 -31.08
N GLN A 87 -11.84 -49.77 -30.89
CA GLN A 87 -13.08 -50.40 -30.40
C GLN A 87 -13.45 -49.93 -28.99
N SER A 88 -12.49 -49.87 -28.07
CA SER A 88 -12.70 -49.32 -26.73
C SER A 88 -13.14 -47.86 -26.78
N LEU A 89 -12.52 -47.03 -27.62
CA LEU A 89 -12.92 -45.63 -27.79
C LEU A 89 -14.34 -45.51 -28.35
N ASN A 90 -14.72 -46.39 -29.26
CA ASN A 90 -16.05 -46.43 -29.86
C ASN A 90 -17.11 -46.92 -28.85
N GLU A 91 -16.78 -47.86 -27.97
CA GLU A 91 -17.65 -48.27 -26.85
C GLU A 91 -17.87 -47.14 -25.84
N VAL A 92 -16.83 -46.35 -25.54
CA VAL A 92 -16.95 -45.15 -24.71
C VAL A 92 -17.83 -44.10 -25.40
N LEU A 93 -17.61 -43.87 -26.70
CA LEU A 93 -18.38 -42.89 -27.46
C LEU A 93 -19.86 -43.28 -27.58
N ASN A 94 -20.16 -44.57 -27.70
CA ASN A 94 -21.53 -45.09 -27.81
C ASN A 94 -22.21 -45.31 -26.45
N SER A 95 -21.47 -45.36 -25.34
CA SER A 95 -22.04 -45.47 -23.98
C SER A 95 -22.41 -44.13 -23.37
N VAL A 96 -21.99 -43.01 -23.96
CA VAL A 96 -22.43 -41.66 -23.54
C VAL A 96 -23.75 -41.31 -24.24
N PRO A 97 -24.85 -41.11 -23.50
CA PRO A 97 -26.13 -40.71 -24.09
C PRO A 97 -26.00 -39.37 -24.83
N ILE A 98 -26.62 -39.26 -26.00
CA ILE A 98 -26.56 -38.09 -26.91
C ILE A 98 -26.95 -36.77 -26.20
N ASP A 99 -27.80 -36.84 -25.17
CA ASP A 99 -28.21 -35.69 -24.37
C ASP A 99 -27.08 -35.10 -23.51
N GLU A 100 -26.16 -35.92 -23.00
CA GLU A 100 -24.98 -35.44 -22.28
C GLU A 100 -23.94 -34.81 -23.22
N LEU A 101 -23.77 -35.34 -24.44
CA LEU A 101 -22.91 -34.73 -25.47
C LEU A 101 -23.42 -33.35 -25.93
N ARG A 102 -24.74 -33.18 -26.05
CA ARG A 102 -25.35 -31.87 -26.37
C ARG A 102 -25.17 -30.88 -25.21
N CYS A 103 -25.31 -31.34 -23.97
CA CYS A 103 -25.01 -30.53 -22.78
C CYS A 103 -23.52 -30.17 -22.69
N ASN A 104 -22.61 -31.08 -23.03
CA ASN A 104 -21.16 -30.81 -23.05
C ASN A 104 -20.77 -29.77 -24.12
N SER A 105 -21.40 -29.78 -25.30
CA SER A 105 -21.20 -28.73 -26.30
C SER A 105 -21.70 -27.35 -25.82
N SER A 106 -22.81 -27.32 -25.09
CA SER A 106 -23.38 -26.10 -24.50
C SER A 106 -22.55 -25.57 -23.33
N ILE A 107 -22.06 -26.47 -22.47
CA ILE A 107 -21.17 -26.17 -21.35
C ILE A 107 -19.81 -25.69 -21.87
N ALA A 108 -19.23 -26.36 -22.87
CA ALA A 108 -17.99 -25.94 -23.51
C ALA A 108 -18.13 -24.58 -24.20
N SER A 109 -19.24 -24.35 -24.92
CA SER A 109 -19.52 -23.05 -25.56
C SER A 109 -19.70 -21.94 -24.52
N SER A 110 -20.40 -22.22 -23.43
CA SER A 110 -20.57 -21.28 -22.31
C SER A 110 -19.24 -20.97 -21.63
N LYS A 111 -18.40 -22.00 -21.42
CA LYS A 111 -17.08 -21.82 -20.81
C LYS A 111 -16.12 -21.06 -21.73
N LEU A 112 -16.16 -21.33 -23.03
CA LEU A 112 -15.38 -20.59 -24.03
C LEU A 112 -15.78 -19.11 -24.05
N LEU A 113 -17.08 -18.81 -23.97
CA LEU A 113 -17.58 -17.43 -23.90
C LEU A 113 -17.15 -16.75 -22.59
N GLU A 114 -17.25 -17.45 -21.46
CA GLU A 114 -16.82 -16.95 -20.15
C GLU A 114 -15.30 -16.67 -20.13
N LEU A 115 -14.49 -17.62 -20.62
CA LEU A 115 -13.04 -17.45 -20.75
C LEU A 115 -12.70 -16.32 -21.71
N SER A 116 -13.45 -16.14 -22.80
CA SER A 116 -13.27 -15.02 -23.73
C SER A 116 -13.59 -13.67 -23.08
N LYS A 117 -14.66 -13.60 -22.28
CA LYS A 117 -14.98 -12.40 -21.48
C LYS A 117 -13.89 -12.12 -20.45
N LYS A 118 -13.44 -13.14 -19.72
CA LYS A 118 -12.35 -13.03 -18.76
C LYS A 118 -11.04 -12.59 -19.43
N ASN A 119 -10.73 -13.11 -20.62
CA ASN A 119 -9.55 -12.70 -21.39
C ASN A 119 -9.61 -11.22 -21.79
N ARG A 120 -10.78 -10.72 -22.21
CA ARG A 120 -10.99 -9.30 -22.51
C ARG A 120 -10.82 -8.41 -21.28
N LEU A 121 -11.38 -8.83 -20.14
CA LEU A 121 -11.23 -8.12 -18.87
C LEU A 121 -9.77 -8.06 -18.42
N LEU A 122 -9.08 -9.21 -18.42
CA LEU A 122 -7.66 -9.28 -18.07
C LEU A 122 -6.78 -8.42 -18.98
N ARG A 123 -7.10 -8.32 -20.28
CA ARG A 123 -6.41 -7.40 -21.20
C ARG A 123 -6.66 -5.93 -20.84
N ALA A 124 -7.89 -5.58 -20.49
CA ALA A 124 -8.20 -4.23 -20.03
C ALA A 124 -7.47 -3.89 -18.72
N GLU A 125 -7.46 -4.82 -17.75
CA GLU A 125 -6.71 -4.68 -16.49
C GLU A 125 -5.20 -4.61 -16.70
N LEU A 126 -4.65 -5.39 -17.63
CA LEU A 126 -3.24 -5.31 -18.00
C LEU A 126 -2.89 -3.94 -18.59
N GLU A 127 -3.73 -3.39 -19.45
CA GLU A 127 -3.49 -2.08 -20.04
C GLU A 127 -3.62 -0.94 -19.00
N THR A 128 -4.58 -1.03 -18.08
CA THR A 128 -4.70 -0.04 -16.99
C THR A 128 -3.52 -0.11 -16.01
N THR A 129 -3.09 -1.32 -15.65
CA THR A 129 -1.92 -1.51 -14.78
C THR A 129 -0.63 -1.07 -15.46
N LYS A 130 -0.43 -1.38 -16.75
CA LYS A 130 0.70 -0.89 -17.55
C LYS A 130 0.76 0.63 -17.60
N ASN A 131 -0.39 1.29 -17.81
CA ASN A 131 -0.48 2.76 -17.77
C ASN A 131 -0.15 3.32 -16.39
N ARG A 132 -0.58 2.66 -15.30
CA ARG A 132 -0.26 3.07 -13.93
C ARG A 132 1.23 2.91 -13.63
N VAL A 133 1.83 1.78 -14.03
CA VAL A 133 3.27 1.53 -13.90
C VAL A 133 4.07 2.57 -14.68
N SER A 134 3.73 2.82 -15.96
CA SER A 134 4.40 3.84 -16.78
C SER A 134 4.37 5.24 -16.15
N LYS A 135 3.23 5.64 -15.56
CA LYS A 135 3.14 6.91 -14.80
C LYS A 135 4.07 6.93 -13.58
N LYS A 136 4.16 5.81 -12.85
CA LYS A 136 5.05 5.68 -11.69
C LYS A 136 6.52 5.66 -12.12
N GLU A 137 6.86 5.00 -13.22
CA GLU A 137 8.19 5.01 -13.84
C GLU A 137 8.64 6.44 -14.15
N LEU A 138 7.77 7.25 -14.78
CA LEU A 138 8.05 8.65 -15.06
C LEU A 138 8.21 9.49 -13.79
N GLN A 139 7.45 9.18 -12.73
CA GLN A 139 7.58 9.83 -11.43
C GLN A 139 8.92 9.48 -10.77
N ILE A 140 9.33 8.20 -10.82
CA ILE A 140 10.61 7.72 -10.31
C ILE A 140 11.75 8.41 -11.07
N GLN A 141 11.73 8.41 -12.41
CA GLN A 141 12.74 9.09 -13.22
C GLN A 141 12.85 10.59 -12.92
N LYS A 142 11.73 11.24 -12.56
CA LYS A 142 11.75 12.64 -12.12
C LYS A 142 12.46 12.78 -10.78
N LEU A 143 12.10 11.95 -9.79
CA LEU A 143 12.72 11.97 -8.47
C LEU A 143 14.20 11.61 -8.50
N GLU A 144 14.61 10.67 -9.36
CA GLU A 144 16.02 10.33 -9.58
C GLU A 144 16.79 11.50 -10.19
N ARG A 145 16.21 12.24 -11.15
CA ARG A 145 16.80 13.47 -11.67
C ARG A 145 16.93 14.56 -10.60
N ASP A 146 15.91 14.73 -9.77
CA ASP A 146 15.91 15.71 -8.68
C ASP A 146 16.95 15.35 -7.60
N LEU A 147 17.09 14.06 -7.27
CA LEU A 147 18.12 13.54 -6.36
C LEU A 147 19.52 13.75 -6.92
N LYS A 148 19.74 13.46 -8.20
CA LYS A 148 21.03 13.70 -8.87
C LYS A 148 21.38 15.19 -8.86
N HIS A 149 20.42 16.08 -9.13
CA HIS A 149 20.63 17.51 -9.01
C HIS A 149 20.99 17.96 -7.58
N LEU A 150 20.40 17.33 -6.57
CA LEU A 150 20.69 17.62 -5.16
C LEU A 150 22.07 17.09 -4.75
N GLU A 151 22.45 15.91 -5.25
CA GLU A 151 23.76 15.31 -5.04
C GLU A 151 24.87 16.14 -5.70
N ASP A 152 24.65 16.60 -6.95
CA ASP A 152 25.55 17.53 -7.64
C ASP A 152 25.70 18.87 -6.89
N ARG A 153 24.62 19.35 -6.25
CA ARG A 153 24.67 20.54 -5.36
C ARG A 153 25.48 20.29 -4.10
N PHE A 154 25.41 19.08 -3.53
CA PHE A 154 26.14 18.72 -2.32
C PHE A 154 27.63 18.53 -2.58
N HIS A 155 28.00 17.90 -3.70
CA HIS A 155 29.38 17.70 -4.11
C HIS A 155 30.09 19.02 -4.47
N LYS A 156 29.35 20.03 -4.92
CA LYS A 156 29.88 21.38 -5.19
C LYS A 156 29.95 22.29 -3.96
N GLY A 157 29.39 21.88 -2.82
CA GLY A 157 29.32 22.67 -1.59
C GLY A 157 30.43 22.41 -0.56
N SER A 158 31.37 21.49 -0.81
CA SER A 158 32.33 21.05 0.21
C SER A 158 33.52 22.00 0.45
N THR A 159 33.60 23.16 -0.21
CA THR A 159 34.75 24.08 -0.03
C THR A 159 34.42 25.55 0.27
N ASP A 160 33.16 26.01 0.35
CA ASP A 160 32.92 27.46 0.59
C ASP A 160 31.57 27.92 1.20
N THR A 161 30.79 27.08 1.91
CA THR A 161 29.36 27.40 2.19
C THR A 161 28.98 27.77 3.63
N SER A 162 29.90 28.31 4.46
CA SER A 162 29.50 28.85 5.77
C SER A 162 28.64 30.12 5.65
N LYS A 163 28.84 30.91 4.58
CA LYS A 163 28.16 32.21 4.39
C LYS A 163 26.79 32.09 3.70
N ASP A 164 26.71 31.31 2.62
CA ASP A 164 25.47 31.16 1.83
C ASP A 164 24.34 30.44 2.59
N SER A 165 24.69 29.45 3.43
CA SER A 165 23.70 28.74 4.26
C SER A 165 23.03 29.67 5.28
N SER A 166 23.77 30.65 5.79
CA SER A 166 23.25 31.68 6.71
C SER A 166 22.34 32.67 5.99
N GLU A 167 22.68 33.02 4.75
CA GLU A 167 21.93 33.97 3.93
C GLU A 167 20.62 33.36 3.38
N GLU A 168 20.64 32.07 2.98
CA GLU A 168 19.41 31.34 2.64
C GLU A 168 18.46 31.18 3.82
N LEU A 169 18.98 30.92 5.02
CA LEU A 169 18.17 30.83 6.24
C LEU A 169 17.57 32.20 6.60
N ARG A 170 18.32 33.28 6.44
CA ARG A 170 17.80 34.65 6.58
C ARG A 170 16.72 34.97 5.54
N GLY A 171 16.92 34.59 4.29
CA GLY A 171 15.91 34.75 3.23
C GLY A 171 14.62 33.99 3.53
N LYS A 172 14.73 32.75 4.03
CA LYS A 172 13.57 31.95 4.47
C LYS A 172 12.85 32.58 5.67
N LEU A 173 13.60 33.13 6.63
CA LEU A 173 13.03 33.82 7.79
C LEU A 173 12.22 35.05 7.36
N ILE A 174 12.77 35.88 6.47
CA ILE A 174 12.09 37.07 5.93
C ILE A 174 10.83 36.66 5.15
N SER A 175 10.92 35.62 4.31
CA SER A 175 9.76 35.08 3.58
C SER A 175 8.65 34.58 4.52
N ILE A 176 9.01 33.93 5.62
CA ILE A 176 8.02 33.45 6.61
C ILE A 176 7.40 34.63 7.36
N GLN A 177 8.19 35.62 7.76
CA GLN A 177 7.68 36.84 8.40
C GLN A 177 6.71 37.60 7.49
N GLN A 178 7.04 37.72 6.21
CA GLN A 178 6.16 38.33 5.21
C GLN A 178 4.83 37.58 5.08
N LYS A 179 4.87 36.25 4.94
CA LYS A 179 3.65 35.41 4.89
C LYS A 179 2.82 35.50 6.16
N LEU A 180 3.47 35.61 7.32
CA LEU A 180 2.79 35.79 8.60
C LEU A 180 2.08 37.15 8.67
N PHE A 181 2.74 38.21 8.20
CA PHE A 181 2.14 39.55 8.13
C PHE A 181 0.94 39.59 7.16
N GLU A 182 1.09 39.00 5.97
CA GLU A 182 -0.01 38.86 4.99
C GLU A 182 -1.19 38.08 5.57
N THR A 183 -0.91 36.97 6.27
CA THR A 183 -1.95 36.15 6.91
C THR A 183 -2.64 36.92 8.04
N ARG A 184 -1.89 37.67 8.84
CA ARG A 184 -2.42 38.51 9.91
C ARG A 184 -3.35 39.60 9.34
N ASN A 185 -2.91 40.27 8.29
CA ASN A 185 -3.71 41.30 7.61
C ASN A 185 -4.98 40.71 7.01
N LYS A 186 -4.89 39.55 6.34
CA LYS A 186 -6.06 38.86 5.80
C LYS A 186 -7.03 38.42 6.89
N ASN A 187 -6.53 38.00 8.05
CA ASN A 187 -7.37 37.66 9.20
C ASN A 187 -8.10 38.91 9.74
N THR A 188 -7.40 40.04 9.87
CA THR A 188 -8.02 41.32 10.27
C THR A 188 -9.07 41.79 9.26
N GLU A 189 -8.81 41.65 7.95
CA GLU A 189 -9.77 41.96 6.90
C GLU A 189 -11.02 41.08 7.00
N LEU A 190 -10.84 39.76 7.16
CA LEU A 190 -11.97 38.84 7.35
C LEU A 190 -12.77 39.15 8.63
N GLN A 191 -12.11 39.56 9.71
CA GLN A 191 -12.80 40.01 10.94
C GLN A 191 -13.62 41.28 10.69
N ASN A 192 -13.11 42.23 9.90
CA ASN A 192 -13.85 43.44 9.53
C ASN A 192 -15.03 43.12 8.63
N GLN A 193 -14.86 42.25 7.63
CA GLN A 193 -15.95 41.77 6.77
C GLN A 193 -17.01 41.03 7.57
N LEU A 194 -16.62 40.21 8.55
CA LEU A 194 -17.55 39.54 9.45
C LEU A 194 -18.35 40.54 10.29
N LYS A 195 -17.70 41.56 10.86
CA LYS A 195 -18.38 42.65 11.58
C LYS A 195 -19.35 43.42 10.68
N LEU A 196 -18.97 43.68 9.42
CA LEU A 196 -19.82 44.36 8.46
C LEU A 196 -21.04 43.51 8.09
N ALA A 197 -20.84 42.21 7.82
CA ALA A 197 -21.92 41.27 7.57
C ALA A 197 -22.87 41.17 8.77
N GLN A 198 -22.34 41.14 9.99
CA GLN A 198 -23.14 41.20 11.22
C GLN A 198 -23.97 42.48 11.31
N LYS A 199 -23.41 43.64 10.97
CA LYS A 199 -24.16 44.91 10.92
C LYS A 199 -25.25 44.91 9.85
N CYS A 200 -24.98 44.38 8.66
CA CYS A 200 -25.99 44.26 7.59
C CYS A 200 -27.12 43.34 8.01
N LEU A 201 -26.80 42.19 8.61
CA LEU A 201 -27.79 41.28 9.18
C LEU A 201 -28.62 41.97 10.27
N GLN A 202 -27.99 42.73 11.18
CA GLN A 202 -28.71 43.49 12.21
C GLN A 202 -29.69 44.52 11.60
N GLN A 203 -29.36 45.16 10.49
CA GLN A 203 -30.27 46.09 9.79
C GLN A 203 -31.48 45.38 9.17
N GLU A 204 -31.27 44.23 8.54
CA GLU A 204 -32.32 43.42 7.91
C GLU A 204 -33.25 42.77 8.94
N ILE A 205 -32.73 42.53 10.13
CA ILE A 205 -33.37 41.72 11.15
C ILE A 205 -34.02 42.58 12.27
N GLY A 206 -33.53 43.80 12.48
CA GLY A 206 -33.96 44.75 13.51
C GLY A 206 -32.90 44.97 14.59
N GLU A 207 -32.90 46.17 15.19
CA GLU A 207 -31.85 46.64 16.13
C GLU A 207 -31.63 45.72 17.35
N ASN A 208 -32.62 44.90 17.73
CA ASN A 208 -32.56 43.98 18.86
C ASN A 208 -31.88 42.63 18.55
N PHE A 209 -31.16 42.51 17.42
CA PHE A 209 -30.46 41.28 17.03
C PHE A 209 -29.10 41.13 17.72
N ASN A 210 -29.00 40.19 18.67
CA ASN A 210 -27.72 39.74 19.23
C ASN A 210 -27.43 38.29 18.77
N LEU A 211 -26.43 38.14 17.91
CA LEU A 211 -26.03 36.86 17.33
C LEU A 211 -25.59 35.83 18.40
N ALA A 212 -24.98 36.28 19.50
CA ALA A 212 -24.56 35.42 20.59
C ALA A 212 -25.77 34.83 21.34
N THR A 213 -26.84 35.61 21.50
CA THR A 213 -28.07 35.18 22.16
C THR A 213 -28.83 34.15 21.31
N MET A 214 -28.93 34.35 19.99
CA MET A 214 -29.53 33.38 19.07
C MET A 214 -28.73 32.06 18.97
N ALA A 215 -27.41 32.14 18.94
CA ALA A 215 -26.55 30.94 18.93
C ALA A 215 -26.75 30.10 20.21
N SER A 216 -26.98 30.76 21.36
CA SER A 216 -27.25 30.07 22.65
C SER A 216 -28.68 29.52 22.78
N GLN A 217 -29.67 30.10 22.09
CA GLN A 217 -31.10 29.75 22.18
C GLN A 217 -31.65 29.11 20.89
N ALA A 218 -30.80 28.54 20.04
CA ALA A 218 -31.16 27.97 18.75
C ALA A 218 -32.22 26.85 18.80
N GLN A 219 -32.43 26.23 19.97
CA GLN A 219 -33.35 25.11 20.16
C GLN A 219 -34.77 25.53 20.60
N ASN A 220 -35.05 26.81 20.89
CA ASN A 220 -36.36 27.23 21.39
C ASN A 220 -36.78 28.65 20.96
N SER A 221 -36.24 29.17 19.86
CA SER A 221 -36.55 30.52 19.40
C SER A 221 -37.71 30.54 18.40
N ASN A 222 -38.90 31.04 18.79
CA ASN A 222 -40.03 31.42 17.90
C ASN A 222 -39.72 32.67 17.04
N TRP A 223 -38.46 32.85 16.71
CA TRP A 223 -37.96 34.08 16.16
C TRP A 223 -38.25 34.18 14.67
N ARG A 224 -38.84 35.31 14.25
CA ARG A 224 -39.17 35.62 12.85
C ARG A 224 -38.45 36.88 12.44
N GLY A 225 -37.79 36.87 11.28
CA GLY A 225 -37.08 38.04 10.76
C GLY A 225 -38.02 39.21 10.42
N ARG A 226 -37.49 40.43 10.32
CA ARG A 226 -38.28 41.65 10.06
C ARG A 226 -39.17 41.53 8.82
N ALA A 227 -38.66 40.96 7.73
CA ALA A 227 -39.45 40.75 6.51
C ALA A 227 -40.69 39.87 6.75
N GLN A 228 -40.55 38.79 7.53
CA GLN A 228 -41.68 37.93 7.90
C GLN A 228 -42.65 38.64 8.85
N GLN A 229 -42.14 39.45 9.78
CA GLN A 229 -42.98 40.26 10.67
C GLN A 229 -43.79 41.30 9.87
N ILE A 230 -43.16 41.97 8.90
CA ILE A 230 -43.82 42.92 8.00
C ILE A 230 -44.90 42.22 7.19
N LEU A 231 -44.61 41.07 6.57
CA LEU A 231 -45.61 40.31 5.81
C LEU A 231 -46.80 39.89 6.67
N HIS A 232 -46.54 39.41 7.89
CA HIS A 232 -47.58 39.04 8.84
C HIS A 232 -48.44 40.23 9.26
N LEU A 233 -47.83 41.39 9.53
CA LEU A 233 -48.54 42.63 9.84
C LEU A 233 -49.33 43.13 8.64
N GLN A 234 -48.79 43.06 7.42
CA GLN A 234 -49.50 43.43 6.19
C GLN A 234 -50.72 42.54 5.97
N GLN A 235 -50.60 41.22 6.17
CA GLN A 235 -51.73 40.29 6.12
C GLN A 235 -52.80 40.64 7.16
N LYS A 236 -52.40 40.88 8.42
CA LYS A 236 -53.33 41.31 9.48
C LYS A 236 -54.02 42.63 9.15
N VAL A 237 -53.28 43.61 8.63
CA VAL A 237 -53.86 44.90 8.21
C VAL A 237 -54.85 44.68 7.07
N HIS A 238 -54.54 43.82 6.11
CA HIS A 238 -55.45 43.49 5.01
C HIS A 238 -56.73 42.81 5.53
N GLU A 239 -56.59 41.84 6.43
CA GLU A 239 -57.73 41.17 7.08
C GLU A 239 -58.58 42.15 7.88
N LEU A 240 -57.96 43.00 8.71
CA LEU A 240 -58.66 44.01 9.50
C LEU A 240 -59.37 45.03 8.60
N LYS A 241 -58.74 45.45 7.49
CA LYS A 241 -59.38 46.30 6.49
C LYS A 241 -60.59 45.63 5.84
N ALA A 242 -60.49 44.34 5.48
CA ALA A 242 -61.61 43.58 4.93
C ALA A 242 -62.76 43.45 5.95
N ARG A 243 -62.45 43.17 7.22
CA ARG A 243 -63.45 43.15 8.31
C ARG A 243 -64.10 44.52 8.52
N LEU A 244 -63.31 45.59 8.45
CA LEU A 244 -63.84 46.95 8.58
C LEU A 244 -64.75 47.32 7.41
N GLU A 245 -64.39 46.96 6.17
CA GLU A 245 -65.26 47.16 5.00
C GLU A 245 -66.58 46.37 5.14
N MET A 246 -66.54 45.16 5.71
CA MET A 246 -67.76 44.41 6.01
C MET A 246 -68.64 45.13 7.04
N VAL A 247 -68.05 45.65 8.12
CA VAL A 247 -68.78 46.40 9.16
C VAL A 247 -69.32 47.73 8.61
N GLU A 248 -68.55 48.41 7.76
CA GLU A 248 -68.94 49.67 7.14
C GLU A 248 -70.07 49.48 6.11
N ARG A 249 -70.05 48.38 5.33
CA ARG A 249 -71.19 47.96 4.51
C ARG A 249 -72.44 47.66 5.35
N GLN A 250 -72.27 47.00 6.50
CA GLN A 250 -73.37 46.74 7.43
C GLN A 250 -73.95 48.01 8.05
N TYR A 251 -73.12 49.04 8.26
CA TYR A 251 -73.58 50.38 8.70
C TYR A 251 -74.35 51.14 7.61
N SER A 252 -73.96 51.02 6.34
CA SER A 252 -74.64 51.68 5.23
C SER A 252 -76.03 51.11 4.92
N ASP A 253 -76.33 49.89 5.38
CA ASP A 253 -77.61 49.18 5.18
C ASP A 253 -78.57 49.30 6.39
N GLY A 254 -78.31 50.22 7.33
CA GLY A 254 -79.28 50.64 8.35
C GLY A 254 -79.71 49.59 9.39
N SER A 255 -78.97 48.51 9.59
CA SER A 255 -79.32 47.47 10.58
C SER A 255 -78.53 47.61 11.89
N PRO A 256 -79.16 47.49 13.09
CA PRO A 256 -78.47 47.71 14.36
C PRO A 256 -77.49 46.58 14.71
N ILE A 257 -76.37 46.96 15.35
CA ILE A 257 -75.31 46.06 15.81
C ILE A 257 -75.79 45.21 16.99
N ALA A 258 -75.71 43.88 16.84
CA ALA A 258 -75.70 42.95 17.96
C ALA A 258 -74.25 42.67 18.37
N PHE A 259 -73.81 43.28 19.47
CA PHE A 259 -72.58 42.92 20.14
C PHE A 259 -72.84 41.66 20.97
N ALA A 260 -72.42 40.49 20.46
CA ALA A 260 -72.46 39.24 21.20
C ALA A 260 -71.04 38.74 21.46
N SER A 261 -70.56 39.03 22.67
CA SER A 261 -69.47 38.30 23.31
C SER A 261 -69.88 36.85 23.57
N GLY A 262 -68.92 35.93 23.45
CA GLY A 262 -68.86 34.73 24.29
C GLY A 262 -69.39 33.43 23.69
N GLU A 263 -68.41 32.57 23.37
CA GLU A 263 -68.38 31.10 23.58
C GLU A 263 -69.45 30.17 22.96
N GLY A 264 -68.95 29.12 22.31
CA GLY A 264 -69.65 27.83 22.23
C GLY A 264 -69.75 27.22 20.84
N THR A 265 -68.72 26.44 20.47
CA THR A 265 -68.80 25.17 19.72
C THR A 265 -69.90 25.00 18.65
N HIS A 266 -69.49 24.88 17.38
CA HIS A 266 -70.29 24.20 16.38
C HIS A 266 -69.47 23.18 15.59
N ALA A 267 -69.96 21.95 15.67
CA ALA A 267 -69.66 20.84 14.79
C ALA A 267 -70.16 21.13 13.36
N GLU A 268 -69.50 20.45 12.43
CA GLU A 268 -70.02 19.85 11.20
C GLU A 268 -70.73 20.77 10.21
N LEU A 269 -70.16 20.91 9.01
CA LEU A 269 -70.88 20.93 7.73
C LEU A 269 -69.85 20.83 6.58
N ALA A 270 -69.89 19.72 5.86
CA ALA A 270 -69.27 19.56 4.55
C ALA A 270 -70.15 20.23 3.46
N PRO A 271 -69.58 20.75 2.37
CA PRO A 271 -70.32 21.01 1.14
C PRO A 271 -69.99 20.00 0.02
N PRO A 272 -71.00 19.65 -0.81
CA PRO A 272 -70.89 18.72 -1.95
C PRO A 272 -70.60 19.46 -3.27
N THR A 273 -70.74 18.72 -4.38
CA THR A 273 -70.65 19.07 -5.82
C THR A 273 -69.34 18.56 -6.44
N SER A 274 -69.29 17.82 -7.54
CA SER A 274 -70.17 17.77 -8.72
C SER A 274 -70.02 16.42 -9.46
N ALA A 275 -71.12 15.71 -9.67
CA ALA A 275 -71.23 14.63 -10.65
C ALA A 275 -72.62 14.71 -11.31
N LYS A 276 -72.68 15.01 -12.61
CA LYS A 276 -73.84 14.67 -13.46
C LYS A 276 -73.56 14.84 -14.96
N SER A 277 -73.59 13.73 -15.67
CA SER A 277 -74.29 13.54 -16.96
C SER A 277 -74.35 12.02 -17.18
N GLY A 278 -75.48 11.32 -17.26
CA GLY A 278 -76.84 11.73 -17.52
C GLY A 278 -77.30 11.10 -18.83
N ALA A 279 -78.04 9.99 -18.75
CA ALA A 279 -79.26 9.72 -19.53
C ALA A 279 -79.69 8.25 -19.39
N ARG A 280 -80.80 8.05 -18.68
CA ARG A 280 -81.72 6.92 -18.83
C ARG A 280 -82.83 7.34 -19.78
N SER A 281 -83.36 6.40 -20.56
CA SER A 281 -84.77 6.19 -20.95
C SER A 281 -84.78 4.91 -21.80
N ALA A 282 -85.43 3.79 -21.47
CA ALA A 282 -86.82 3.56 -21.06
C ALA A 282 -87.83 4.11 -22.07
N THR A 283 -88.08 3.32 -23.11
CA THR A 283 -89.23 3.47 -24.01
C THR A 283 -89.97 2.13 -24.06
N SER A 284 -91.18 2.16 -23.54
CA SER A 284 -92.24 1.20 -23.79
C SER A 284 -92.60 1.18 -25.27
N HIS A 285 -92.70 0.00 -25.88
CA HIS A 285 -93.57 -0.16 -27.03
C HIS A 285 -94.26 -1.53 -26.97
N VAL A 286 -95.58 -1.42 -26.90
CA VAL A 286 -96.63 -2.39 -27.21
C VAL A 286 -96.17 -3.47 -28.18
N GLU A 287 -96.34 -4.75 -27.79
CA GLU A 287 -96.36 -5.84 -28.76
C GLU A 287 -97.68 -6.60 -28.61
N ALA A 288 -98.43 -6.55 -29.71
CA ALA A 288 -99.79 -7.01 -29.83
C ALA A 288 -99.87 -8.53 -29.88
N HIS A 289 -100.97 -9.06 -29.33
CA HIS A 289 -101.49 -10.38 -29.64
C HIS A 289 -101.61 -10.57 -31.17
N ILE A 290 -100.84 -11.50 -31.72
CA ILE A 290 -101.17 -12.12 -33.01
C ILE A 290 -101.03 -13.64 -32.84
N ALA A 291 -102.13 -14.32 -33.15
CA ALA A 291 -102.31 -15.76 -33.12
C ALA A 291 -101.22 -16.52 -33.88
N PRO A 292 -100.89 -17.77 -33.50
CA PRO A 292 -100.04 -18.63 -34.32
C PRO A 292 -100.88 -19.16 -35.48
N ASN A 293 -100.93 -18.42 -36.59
CA ASN A 293 -101.53 -18.94 -37.81
C ASN A 293 -100.53 -19.89 -38.49
N LEU A 294 -100.88 -21.17 -38.51
CA LEU A 294 -100.16 -22.26 -39.17
C LEU A 294 -100.12 -22.01 -40.68
N SER A 295 -99.03 -21.42 -41.21
CA SER A 295 -98.58 -21.68 -42.59
C SER A 295 -97.14 -21.21 -42.87
N ALA A 296 -96.19 -21.48 -41.98
CA ALA A 296 -94.77 -21.35 -42.33
C ALA A 296 -94.35 -22.59 -43.13
N THR A 297 -94.37 -22.46 -44.46
CA THR A 297 -93.67 -23.39 -45.35
C THR A 297 -92.22 -23.55 -44.84
N SER A 298 -91.63 -24.74 -45.02
CA SER A 298 -90.31 -25.11 -44.49
C SER A 298 -89.18 -24.11 -44.82
N PHE A 299 -89.39 -23.24 -45.80
CA PHE A 299 -88.47 -22.21 -46.27
C PHE A 299 -88.30 -21.01 -45.31
N ASP A 300 -89.37 -20.51 -44.67
CA ASP A 300 -89.30 -19.29 -43.82
C ASP A 300 -88.74 -19.56 -42.42
N ARG A 301 -88.91 -20.78 -41.89
CA ARG A 301 -88.24 -21.23 -40.66
C ARG A 301 -86.72 -21.34 -40.86
N TYR A 302 -86.28 -21.75 -42.06
CA TYR A 302 -84.86 -21.83 -42.36
C TYR A 302 -84.22 -20.44 -42.41
N ASN A 303 -84.83 -19.46 -43.08
CA ASN A 303 -84.33 -18.08 -43.14
C ASN A 303 -84.26 -17.38 -41.77
N THR A 304 -85.21 -17.63 -40.88
CA THR A 304 -85.20 -17.07 -39.51
C THR A 304 -84.11 -17.72 -38.63
N VAL A 305 -83.89 -19.03 -38.76
CA VAL A 305 -82.78 -19.72 -38.07
C VAL A 305 -81.43 -19.25 -38.60
N VAL A 306 -81.26 -19.09 -39.91
CA VAL A 306 -80.03 -18.59 -40.54
C VAL A 306 -79.71 -17.15 -40.10
N ARG A 307 -80.69 -16.25 -40.05
CA ARG A 307 -80.46 -14.90 -39.50
C ARG A 307 -80.08 -14.93 -38.02
N LYS A 308 -80.70 -15.81 -37.23
CA LYS A 308 -80.38 -15.95 -35.80
C LYS A 308 -78.96 -16.47 -35.60
N THR A 309 -78.52 -17.46 -36.38
CA THR A 309 -77.14 -17.96 -36.32
C THR A 309 -76.13 -16.95 -36.85
N GLU A 310 -76.49 -16.17 -37.88
CA GLU A 310 -75.65 -15.09 -38.40
C GLU A 310 -75.45 -13.97 -37.38
N ILE A 311 -76.50 -13.53 -36.68
CA ILE A 311 -76.41 -12.52 -35.61
C ILE A 311 -75.55 -13.02 -34.46
N LEU A 312 -75.73 -14.29 -34.04
CA LEU A 312 -74.90 -14.90 -32.99
C LEU A 312 -73.42 -14.99 -33.42
N HIS A 313 -73.15 -15.32 -34.67
CA HIS A 313 -71.80 -15.36 -35.19
C HIS A 313 -71.18 -13.95 -35.25
N ARG A 314 -71.92 -12.94 -35.72
CA ARG A 314 -71.48 -11.53 -35.71
C ARG A 314 -71.20 -11.04 -34.29
N ALA A 315 -72.06 -11.34 -33.32
CA ALA A 315 -71.85 -10.99 -31.92
C ALA A 315 -70.62 -11.68 -31.34
N LYS A 316 -70.36 -12.95 -31.71
CA LYS A 316 -69.15 -13.67 -31.31
C LYS A 316 -67.89 -13.07 -31.94
N VAL A 317 -67.94 -12.72 -33.22
CA VAL A 317 -66.83 -12.05 -33.92
C VAL A 317 -66.54 -10.69 -33.27
N GLU A 318 -67.57 -9.88 -33.02
CA GLU A 318 -67.42 -8.58 -32.34
C GLU A 318 -66.85 -8.74 -30.91
N GLY A 319 -67.25 -9.79 -30.19
CA GLY A 319 -66.69 -10.13 -28.89
C GLY A 319 -65.20 -10.48 -28.95
N LEU A 320 -64.81 -11.31 -29.92
CA LEU A 320 -63.41 -11.66 -30.15
C LEU A 320 -62.59 -10.46 -30.63
N GLU A 321 -63.15 -9.57 -31.45
CA GLU A 321 -62.49 -8.32 -31.87
C GLU A 321 -62.24 -7.39 -30.70
N LYS A 322 -63.20 -7.25 -29.77
CA LYS A 322 -63.03 -6.51 -28.52
C LYS A 322 -61.94 -7.13 -27.63
N GLU A 323 -61.89 -8.45 -27.53
CA GLU A 323 -60.85 -9.17 -26.78
C GLU A 323 -59.46 -8.96 -27.41
N ILE A 324 -59.36 -9.07 -28.74
CA ILE A 324 -58.11 -8.79 -29.48
C ILE A 324 -57.66 -7.35 -29.25
N ALA A 325 -58.58 -6.38 -29.27
CA ALA A 325 -58.26 -4.98 -28.99
C ALA A 325 -57.77 -4.77 -27.55
N SER A 326 -58.43 -5.39 -26.58
CA SER A 326 -58.04 -5.36 -25.16
C SER A 326 -56.64 -5.96 -24.94
N LEU A 327 -56.38 -7.14 -25.50
CA LEU A 327 -55.08 -7.81 -25.40
C LEU A 327 -53.96 -7.00 -26.07
N LYS A 328 -54.24 -6.35 -27.21
CA LYS A 328 -53.28 -5.44 -27.86
C LYS A 328 -52.97 -4.22 -26.98
N ALA A 329 -53.97 -3.63 -26.35
CA ALA A 329 -53.78 -2.49 -25.44
C ALA A 329 -52.95 -2.89 -24.21
N GLN A 330 -53.23 -4.05 -23.61
CA GLN A 330 -52.43 -4.57 -22.49
C GLN A 330 -50.99 -4.85 -22.90
N LEU A 331 -50.75 -5.41 -24.10
CA LEU A 331 -49.42 -5.68 -24.60
C LEU A 331 -48.60 -4.38 -24.77
N GLU A 332 -49.23 -3.31 -25.26
CA GLU A 332 -48.58 -2.01 -25.41
C GLU A 332 -48.29 -1.34 -24.06
N GLU A 333 -49.22 -1.45 -23.09
CA GLU A 333 -48.98 -1.00 -21.71
C GLU A 333 -47.79 -1.73 -21.06
N GLN A 334 -47.68 -3.05 -21.26
CA GLN A 334 -46.56 -3.85 -20.75
C GLN A 334 -45.24 -3.45 -21.42
N ARG A 335 -45.23 -3.17 -22.73
CA ARG A 335 -44.04 -2.63 -23.42
C ARG A 335 -43.60 -1.30 -22.81
N GLY A 336 -44.54 -0.41 -22.49
CA GLY A 336 -44.26 0.84 -21.80
C GLY A 336 -43.62 0.62 -20.42
N LYS A 337 -44.17 -0.29 -19.61
CA LYS A 337 -43.61 -0.67 -18.30
C LYS A 337 -42.19 -1.23 -18.42
N VAL A 338 -41.95 -2.12 -19.39
CA VAL A 338 -40.61 -2.69 -19.65
C VAL A 338 -39.60 -1.60 -20.02
N LEU A 339 -39.97 -0.63 -20.85
CA LEU A 339 -39.09 0.47 -21.22
C LEU A 339 -38.75 1.36 -20.01
N ALA A 340 -39.74 1.72 -19.21
CA ALA A 340 -39.53 2.50 -17.98
C ALA A 340 -38.61 1.78 -16.99
N LEU A 341 -38.82 0.47 -16.78
CA LEU A 341 -37.94 -0.37 -15.95
C LEU A 341 -36.52 -0.47 -16.53
N LYS A 342 -36.37 -0.48 -17.85
CA LYS A 342 -35.05 -0.50 -18.50
C LYS A 342 -34.29 0.81 -18.28
N VAL A 343 -34.96 1.96 -18.38
CA VAL A 343 -34.37 3.27 -18.08
C VAL A 343 -33.98 3.38 -16.60
N ARG A 344 -34.86 2.92 -15.69
CA ARG A 344 -34.56 2.88 -14.26
C ARG A 344 -33.36 1.99 -13.94
N ASN A 345 -33.31 0.77 -14.50
CA ASN A 345 -32.18 -0.14 -14.31
C ASN A 345 -30.88 0.45 -14.84
N LYS A 346 -30.91 1.13 -15.99
CA LYS A 346 -29.73 1.84 -16.52
C LYS A 346 -29.25 2.91 -15.53
N THR A 347 -30.17 3.75 -15.06
CA THR A 347 -29.87 4.83 -14.10
C THR A 347 -29.27 4.28 -12.81
N LEU A 348 -29.87 3.22 -12.24
CA LEU A 348 -29.35 2.55 -11.04
C LEU A 348 -27.98 1.92 -11.28
N ASN A 349 -27.74 1.31 -12.43
CA ASN A 349 -26.42 0.78 -12.77
C ASN A 349 -25.36 1.88 -12.88
N ASP A 350 -25.70 3.02 -13.47
CA ASP A 350 -24.80 4.18 -13.58
C ASP A 350 -24.47 4.74 -12.17
N GLU A 351 -25.46 4.80 -11.27
CA GLU A 351 -25.26 5.18 -9.87
C GLU A 351 -24.37 4.17 -9.12
N VAL A 352 -24.62 2.87 -9.26
CA VAL A 352 -23.79 1.81 -8.67
C VAL A 352 -22.34 1.92 -9.15
N LEU A 353 -22.13 2.16 -10.46
CA LEU A 353 -20.80 2.34 -11.02
C LEU A 353 -20.10 3.57 -10.43
N LYS A 354 -20.82 4.68 -10.29
CA LYS A 354 -20.31 5.91 -9.66
C LYS A 354 -19.90 5.68 -8.21
N TYR A 355 -20.72 4.98 -7.43
CA TYR A 355 -20.38 4.63 -6.04
C TYR A 355 -19.19 3.68 -5.96
N LYS A 356 -19.09 2.72 -6.89
CA LYS A 356 -17.93 1.81 -6.98
C LYS A 356 -16.63 2.57 -7.26
N VAL A 357 -16.64 3.50 -8.21
CA VAL A 357 -15.46 4.36 -8.50
C VAL A 357 -15.10 5.22 -7.30
N LYS A 358 -16.10 5.80 -6.62
CA LYS A 358 -15.88 6.61 -5.41
C LYS A 358 -15.28 5.77 -4.27
N ALA A 359 -15.77 4.55 -4.08
CA ALA A 359 -15.24 3.62 -3.08
C ALA A 359 -13.77 3.30 -3.36
N ASN A 360 -13.43 2.92 -4.59
CA ASN A 360 -12.03 2.65 -4.98
C ASN A 360 -11.13 3.87 -4.76
N THR A 361 -11.60 5.07 -5.06
CA THR A 361 -10.80 6.30 -4.86
C THR A 361 -10.52 6.55 -3.37
N LEU A 362 -11.51 6.31 -2.51
CA LEU A 362 -11.35 6.44 -1.05
C LEU A 362 -10.43 5.36 -0.48
N GLU A 363 -10.49 4.14 -1.00
CA GLU A 363 -9.59 3.04 -0.66
C GLU A 363 -8.14 3.39 -1.03
N GLU A 364 -7.89 3.82 -2.27
CA GLU A 364 -6.57 4.28 -2.72
C GLU A 364 -6.02 5.45 -1.87
N GLN A 365 -6.89 6.38 -1.49
CA GLN A 365 -6.51 7.49 -0.62
C GLN A 365 -6.17 7.01 0.80
N THR A 366 -6.92 6.04 1.32
CA THR A 366 -6.66 5.42 2.63
C THR A 366 -5.32 4.70 2.63
N ASP A 367 -5.03 3.94 1.58
CA ASP A 367 -3.74 3.26 1.38
C ASP A 367 -2.57 4.24 1.31
N TYR A 368 -2.73 5.33 0.53
CA TYR A 368 -1.71 6.37 0.42
C TYR A 368 -1.42 7.04 1.77
N ASN A 369 -2.48 7.38 2.51
CA ASN A 369 -2.36 7.97 3.84
C ASN A 369 -1.71 6.99 4.83
N GLY A 370 -2.07 5.70 4.76
CA GLY A 370 -1.46 4.65 5.57
C GLY A 370 0.04 4.50 5.31
N LEU A 371 0.44 4.49 4.03
CA LEU A 371 1.85 4.44 3.63
C LEU A 371 2.62 5.68 4.08
N ASN A 372 2.03 6.87 3.94
CA ASN A 372 2.66 8.11 4.38
C ASN A 372 2.84 8.14 5.92
N LEU A 373 1.84 7.68 6.68
CA LEU A 373 1.93 7.55 8.12
C LEU A 373 3.04 6.56 8.52
N ALA A 374 3.11 5.41 7.86
CA ALA A 374 4.16 4.41 8.09
C ALA A 374 5.56 5.00 7.81
N ASN A 375 5.74 5.69 6.69
CA ASN A 375 7.02 6.33 6.34
C ASN A 375 7.42 7.42 7.34
N MET A 376 6.48 8.27 7.76
CA MET A 376 6.74 9.27 8.80
C MET A 376 7.10 8.60 10.13
N ASN A 377 6.39 7.54 10.52
CA ASN A 377 6.65 6.83 11.76
C ASN A 377 8.01 6.12 11.74
N GLU A 378 8.42 5.57 10.60
CA GLU A 378 9.75 4.98 10.40
C GLU A 378 10.84 6.05 10.55
N LYS A 379 10.68 7.22 9.91
CA LYS A 379 11.62 8.35 10.06
C LYS A 379 11.73 8.84 11.50
N MET A 380 10.60 8.99 12.19
CA MET A 380 10.58 9.37 13.60
C MET A 380 11.26 8.31 14.48
N SER A 381 11.05 7.02 14.18
CA SER A 381 11.67 5.91 14.89
C SER A 381 13.18 5.86 14.67
N ALA A 382 13.64 6.05 13.42
CA ALA A 382 15.05 6.14 13.08
C ALA A 382 15.73 7.32 13.78
N GLN A 383 15.08 8.48 13.83
CA GLN A 383 15.59 9.65 14.54
C GLN A 383 15.66 9.41 16.05
N ARG A 384 14.64 8.79 16.66
CA ARG A 384 14.68 8.39 18.07
C ARG A 384 15.85 7.45 18.35
N TYR A 385 16.02 6.42 17.52
CA TYR A 385 17.12 5.47 17.65
C TYR A 385 18.50 6.14 17.54
N HIS A 386 18.66 7.11 16.64
CA HIS A 386 19.91 7.87 16.51
C HIS A 386 20.22 8.67 17.79
N TYR A 387 19.23 9.35 18.38
CA TYR A 387 19.45 10.09 19.62
C TYR A 387 19.74 9.17 20.80
N GLU A 388 19.02 8.06 20.90
CA GLU A 388 19.23 7.05 21.93
C GLU A 388 20.63 6.43 21.84
N SER A 389 21.06 6.05 20.64
CA SER A 389 22.42 5.55 20.39
C SER A 389 23.50 6.57 20.77
N ARG A 390 23.28 7.86 20.46
CA ARG A 390 24.22 8.93 20.82
C ARG A 390 24.28 9.18 22.33
N LEU A 391 23.14 9.09 23.02
CA LEU A 391 23.07 9.20 24.48
C LEU A 391 23.77 8.01 25.16
N GLU A 392 23.58 6.80 24.65
CA GLU A 392 24.28 5.60 25.13
C GLU A 392 25.80 5.73 24.94
N GLU A 393 26.25 6.18 23.77
CA GLU A 393 27.66 6.40 23.48
C GLU A 393 28.27 7.45 24.44
N MET A 394 27.61 8.59 24.63
CA MET A 394 28.05 9.62 25.56
C MET A 394 28.10 9.09 27.00
N THR A 395 27.13 8.26 27.38
CA THR A 395 27.10 7.62 28.71
C THR A 395 28.27 6.66 28.88
N ARG A 396 28.61 5.87 27.85
CA ARG A 396 29.81 5.00 27.87
C ARG A 396 31.08 5.83 28.01
N GLN A 397 31.24 6.89 27.21
CA GLN A 397 32.39 7.80 27.29
C GLN A 397 32.55 8.44 28.68
N LEU A 398 31.45 8.88 29.29
CA LEU A 398 31.45 9.44 30.65
C LEU A 398 31.89 8.40 31.69
N ASN A 399 31.43 7.15 31.55
CA ASN A 399 31.83 6.07 32.46
C ASN A 399 33.30 5.69 32.30
N ASP A 400 33.83 5.66 31.07
CA ASP A 400 35.25 5.44 30.82
C ASP A 400 36.11 6.57 31.40
N LEU A 401 35.72 7.83 31.22
CA LEU A 401 36.38 8.99 31.83
C LEU A 401 36.37 8.91 33.36
N LYS A 402 35.25 8.50 33.96
CA LYS A 402 35.15 8.29 35.41
C LYS A 402 36.10 7.19 35.89
N ARG A 403 36.27 6.10 35.12
CA ARG A 403 37.22 5.03 35.45
C ARG A 403 38.66 5.55 35.41
N LEU A 404 39.03 6.22 34.32
CA LEU A 404 40.36 6.82 34.17
C LEU A 404 40.66 7.82 35.29
N HIS A 405 39.71 8.68 35.64
CA HIS A 405 39.89 9.65 36.72
C HIS A 405 40.13 8.97 38.08
N LYS A 406 39.46 7.86 38.37
CA LYS A 406 39.72 7.06 39.58
C LYS A 406 41.12 6.43 39.56
N GLU A 407 41.54 5.89 38.42
CA GLU A 407 42.89 5.31 38.27
C GLU A 407 43.98 6.37 38.44
N ASP A 408 43.80 7.55 37.85
CA ASP A 408 44.74 8.67 37.98
C ASP A 408 44.77 9.22 39.41
N SER A 409 43.61 9.33 40.07
CA SER A 409 43.55 9.70 41.49
C SER A 409 44.29 8.71 42.38
N PHE A 410 44.18 7.41 42.10
CA PHE A 410 44.93 6.38 42.84
C PHE A 410 46.44 6.49 42.60
N ARG A 411 46.88 6.65 41.34
CA ARG A 411 48.30 6.86 41.01
C ARG A 411 48.86 8.14 41.64
N GLN A 412 48.07 9.21 41.65
CA GLN A 412 48.47 10.47 42.25
C GLN A 412 48.69 10.32 43.76
N GLU A 413 47.82 9.59 44.45
CA GLU A 413 47.98 9.31 45.88
C GLU A 413 49.19 8.40 46.15
N GLU A 414 49.42 7.38 45.32
CA GLU A 414 50.62 6.54 45.40
C GLU A 414 51.91 7.38 45.25
N MET A 415 51.94 8.29 44.29
CA MET A 415 53.07 9.21 44.09
C MET A 415 53.23 10.19 45.25
N ARG A 416 52.12 10.69 45.82
CA ARG A 416 52.12 11.56 47.01
C ARG A 416 52.78 10.86 48.20
N LEU A 417 52.39 9.61 48.47
CA LEU A 417 52.97 8.81 49.55
C LEU A 417 54.48 8.53 49.35
N LYS A 418 54.91 8.27 48.10
CA LYS A 418 56.34 8.12 47.79
C LYS A 418 57.13 9.40 48.05
N LEU A 419 56.57 10.56 47.68
CA LEU A 419 57.20 11.86 47.95
C LEU A 419 57.30 12.13 49.45
N GLU A 420 56.23 11.87 50.20
CA GLU A 420 56.19 12.03 51.66
C GLU A 420 57.24 11.13 52.36
N ASN A 421 57.38 9.87 51.93
CA ASN A 421 58.42 8.99 52.43
C ASN A 421 59.84 9.48 52.12
N MET A 422 60.07 10.01 50.91
CA MET A 422 61.37 10.58 50.54
C MET A 422 61.67 11.86 51.33
N GLU A 423 60.68 12.71 51.56
CA GLU A 423 60.81 13.92 52.37
C GLU A 423 61.18 13.57 53.82
N ASN A 424 60.50 12.61 54.44
CA ASN A 424 60.83 12.12 55.79
C ASN A 424 62.26 11.55 55.85
N LEU A 425 62.69 10.81 54.82
CA LEU A 425 64.05 10.28 54.76
C LEU A 425 65.09 11.40 54.63
N VAL A 426 64.83 12.41 53.80
CA VAL A 426 65.71 13.58 53.66
C VAL A 426 65.81 14.33 54.99
N GLN A 427 64.68 14.62 55.64
CA GLN A 427 64.68 15.28 56.96
C GLN A 427 65.49 14.49 57.99
N SER A 428 65.33 13.16 58.04
CA SER A 428 66.14 12.30 58.94
C SER A 428 67.63 12.34 58.62
N LYS A 429 68.01 12.45 57.34
CA LYS A 429 69.41 12.61 56.94
C LYS A 429 69.95 13.99 57.28
N GLU A 430 69.14 15.04 57.14
CA GLU A 430 69.50 16.40 57.54
C GLU A 430 69.74 16.51 59.05
N THR A 431 68.88 15.90 59.89
CA THR A 431 69.10 15.88 61.34
C THR A 431 70.39 15.16 61.70
N TYR A 432 70.68 14.03 61.06
CA TYR A 432 71.93 13.28 61.28
C TYR A 432 73.18 14.07 60.83
N ILE A 433 73.08 14.77 59.69
CA ILE A 433 74.16 15.67 59.23
C ILE A 433 74.39 16.77 60.27
N GLU A 434 73.33 17.32 60.85
CA GLU A 434 73.45 18.37 61.87
C GLU A 434 74.08 17.87 63.17
N GLU A 435 73.72 16.66 63.62
CA GLU A 435 74.40 15.98 64.73
C GLU A 435 75.90 15.78 64.45
N LEU A 436 76.24 15.30 63.25
CA LEU A 436 77.64 15.13 62.85
C LEU A 436 78.38 16.47 62.84
N LYS A 437 77.80 17.54 62.30
CA LYS A 437 78.40 18.89 62.36
C LYS A 437 78.65 19.33 63.80
N GLN A 438 77.69 19.10 64.71
CA GLN A 438 77.89 19.43 66.13
C GLN A 438 79.05 18.63 66.75
N THR A 439 79.18 17.35 66.41
CA THR A 439 80.32 16.55 66.90
C THR A 439 81.66 17.03 66.34
N ILE A 440 81.72 17.42 65.06
CA ILE A 440 82.91 18.02 64.45
C ILE A 440 83.29 19.29 65.20
N VAL A 441 82.33 20.20 65.43
CA VAL A 441 82.58 21.44 66.19
C VAL A 441 83.11 21.14 67.59
N ARG A 442 82.55 20.14 68.29
CA ARG A 442 83.03 19.73 69.62
C ARG A 442 84.47 19.20 69.56
N LEU A 443 84.77 18.33 68.61
CA LEU A 443 86.13 17.81 68.40
C LEU A 443 87.12 18.93 68.03
N GLU A 444 86.71 19.90 67.21
CA GLU A 444 87.52 21.08 66.90
C GLU A 444 87.79 21.93 68.14
N THR A 445 86.81 22.10 69.03
CA THR A 445 87.01 22.81 70.31
C THR A 445 87.94 22.06 71.24
N ASP A 446 87.82 20.74 71.34
CA ASP A 446 88.69 19.89 72.16
C ASP A 446 90.14 19.91 71.63
N LEU A 447 90.32 19.86 70.31
CA LEU A 447 91.62 19.98 69.67
C LEU A 447 92.27 21.35 69.95
N LYS A 448 91.49 22.44 69.89
CA LYS A 448 91.96 23.79 70.27
C LYS A 448 92.36 23.86 71.74
N ALA A 449 91.61 23.22 72.64
CA ALA A 449 91.93 23.17 74.07
C ALA A 449 93.22 22.37 74.33
N LEU A 450 93.37 21.19 73.71
CA LEU A 450 94.57 20.34 73.82
C LEU A 450 95.82 21.05 73.26
N SER A 451 95.71 21.66 72.09
CA SER A 451 96.82 22.43 71.49
C SER A 451 97.18 23.67 72.33
N GLY A 452 96.20 24.36 72.90
CA GLY A 452 96.42 25.44 73.87
C GLY A 452 97.13 24.96 75.14
N GLY A 453 96.71 23.82 75.71
CA GLY A 453 97.34 23.20 76.88
C GLY A 453 98.76 22.68 76.59
N PHE A 454 99.01 22.15 75.39
CA PHE A 454 100.33 21.78 74.92
C PHE A 454 101.24 23.01 74.78
N LEU A 455 100.76 24.10 74.17
CA LEU A 455 101.50 25.35 74.08
C LEU A 455 101.78 25.98 75.46
N PHE A 456 100.83 25.88 76.39
CA PHE A 456 101.02 26.29 77.80
C PHE A 456 102.10 25.43 78.48
N SER A 457 102.06 24.11 78.30
CA SER A 457 103.06 23.18 78.81
C SER A 457 104.45 23.43 78.20
N CYS A 458 104.54 23.73 76.90
CA CYS A 458 105.77 24.15 76.25
C CYS A 458 106.27 25.53 76.72
N ARG A 459 105.38 26.44 77.14
CA ARG A 459 105.72 27.73 77.74
C ARG A 459 106.25 27.56 79.16
N GLU A 460 105.67 26.67 79.95
CA GLU A 460 106.15 26.33 81.29
C GLU A 460 107.50 25.59 81.23
N LEU A 461 107.69 24.68 80.27
CA LEU A 461 109.01 24.07 79.98
C LEU A 461 110.05 25.10 79.52
N ARG A 462 109.64 26.17 78.83
CA ARG A 462 110.53 27.31 78.51
C ARG A 462 110.87 28.14 79.74
N LYS A 463 109.97 28.32 80.71
CA LYS A 463 110.33 28.93 82.00
C LYS A 463 111.34 28.10 82.79
N VAL A 464 111.29 26.77 82.72
CA VAL A 464 112.27 25.88 83.38
C VAL A 464 113.64 25.89 82.69
N ARG A 465 113.73 26.21 81.38
CA ARG A 465 115.01 26.39 80.65
C ARG A 465 115.50 27.84 80.54
N SER A 466 114.67 28.85 80.78
CA SER A 466 115.04 30.27 80.66
C SER A 466 115.90 30.84 81.79
N PHE A 467 116.51 30.00 82.65
CA PHE A 467 117.64 30.41 83.49
C PHE A 467 119.02 30.00 82.95
N ARG A 468 119.11 29.51 81.71
CA ARG A 468 120.37 29.55 80.95
C ARG A 468 120.13 30.07 79.53
N THR A 469 120.84 31.16 79.25
CA THR A 469 121.17 31.75 77.93
C THR A 469 120.08 32.47 77.14
N LEU A 470 120.08 33.80 77.33
CA LEU A 470 119.83 34.83 76.32
C LEU A 470 121.11 35.05 75.49
N ASN A 471 121.05 34.88 74.17
CA ASN A 471 121.47 35.88 73.17
C ASN A 471 121.39 35.32 71.74
N SER A 472 120.59 35.97 70.88
CA SER A 472 121.04 36.61 69.62
C SER A 472 119.94 36.60 68.54
N GLN A 473 119.39 37.79 68.35
CA GLN A 473 119.00 38.48 67.11
C GLN A 473 118.07 37.84 66.06
N TYR A 474 116.86 38.39 66.03
CA TYR A 474 116.11 38.97 64.90
C TYR A 474 116.70 38.90 63.48
N THR A 475 115.85 38.53 62.51
CA THR A 475 115.55 39.34 61.31
C THR A 475 114.20 38.94 60.68
N GLN A 476 113.53 39.91 60.09
CA GLN A 476 112.13 39.96 59.63
C GLN A 476 111.89 39.30 58.25
N SER A 477 110.58 39.14 57.92
CA SER A 477 109.90 39.45 56.64
C SER A 477 109.01 38.29 56.12
N THR A 478 107.69 38.40 56.19
CA THR A 478 106.71 38.98 55.22
C THR A 478 106.03 37.91 54.34
N ILE A 479 104.76 37.63 54.68
CA ILE A 479 103.56 37.35 53.86
C ILE A 479 103.70 36.62 52.52
N THR A 480 102.97 35.49 52.37
CA THR A 480 102.11 35.23 51.18
C THR A 480 100.89 34.37 51.57
N LEU A 481 99.69 34.92 51.38
CA LEU A 481 98.42 34.19 51.28
C LEU A 481 98.51 33.19 50.11
N VAL A 482 98.19 31.92 50.36
CA VAL A 482 97.83 30.98 49.29
C VAL A 482 96.36 30.61 49.46
N GLN A 483 95.58 31.14 48.54
CA GLN A 483 94.18 30.85 48.31
C GLN A 483 94.07 29.45 47.68
N VAL A 484 93.37 28.52 48.34
CA VAL A 484 93.00 27.22 47.76
C VAL A 484 91.48 27.19 47.62
N PRO A 485 90.95 26.95 46.41
CA PRO A 485 89.53 27.15 46.09
C PRO A 485 88.65 25.98 46.54
N ILE A 486 87.44 26.35 46.95
CA ILE A 486 86.28 25.48 47.20
C ILE A 486 85.75 24.99 45.84
N PRO A 487 85.55 23.68 45.61
CA PRO A 487 84.85 23.21 44.43
C PRO A 487 83.34 23.32 44.66
N ILE A 488 82.72 24.36 44.08
CA ILE A 488 81.29 24.40 43.79
C ILE A 488 81.08 23.55 42.55
N GLY A 489 80.65 22.31 42.75
CA GLY A 489 80.05 21.48 41.72
C GLY A 489 78.71 21.00 42.22
N TRP A 490 77.71 21.02 41.34
CA TRP A 490 76.37 20.42 41.40
C TRP A 490 75.24 21.44 41.34
N PHE A 491 75.14 22.08 40.16
CA PHE A 491 73.88 22.60 39.63
C PHE A 491 73.88 22.35 38.12
N SER A 492 73.26 21.25 37.69
CA SER A 492 72.71 21.05 36.34
C SER A 492 72.13 19.64 36.24
N LEU A 493 70.86 19.48 36.58
CA LEU A 493 69.93 18.59 35.87
C LEU A 493 68.50 18.89 36.36
N LEU A 494 67.80 19.79 35.67
CA LEU A 494 66.34 19.76 35.60
C LEU A 494 65.91 20.47 34.31
N ALA A 495 65.59 19.67 33.31
CA ALA A 495 64.86 20.11 32.12
C ALA A 495 63.38 20.34 32.49
N PRO A 496 62.71 21.38 31.97
CA PRO A 496 61.25 21.42 31.95
C PRO A 496 60.73 20.85 30.64
N ILE A 497 59.96 19.77 30.75
CA ILE A 497 59.04 19.28 29.74
C ILE A 497 57.77 20.16 29.80
N GLY A 498 57.37 20.70 28.65
CA GLY A 498 55.97 20.88 28.28
C GLY A 498 55.19 22.07 28.86
N SER A 499 55.03 23.13 28.06
CA SER A 499 53.78 23.90 28.04
C SER A 499 53.52 24.44 26.64
N THR A 500 52.72 23.66 25.91
CA THR A 500 52.00 24.03 24.70
C THR A 500 51.10 25.24 24.97
N LYS A 501 51.46 26.40 24.41
CA LYS A 501 50.50 27.48 24.15
C LYS A 501 49.78 27.18 22.85
N LEU A 502 48.54 26.70 22.97
CA LEU A 502 47.52 26.88 21.94
C LEU A 502 46.85 28.23 22.23
N ASN A 503 47.05 29.21 21.36
CA ASN A 503 46.17 30.37 21.24
C ASN A 503 46.18 30.80 19.76
N GLN A 504 45.28 30.20 19.01
CA GLN A 504 44.79 30.71 17.72
C GLN A 504 43.28 30.89 17.88
N PHE A 505 42.88 32.14 18.15
CA PHE A 505 41.58 32.65 17.76
C PHE A 505 41.86 33.64 16.63
N ALA A 506 41.50 33.26 15.42
CA ALA A 506 41.37 34.12 14.26
C ALA A 506 39.89 34.12 13.86
N PHE A 507 39.43 35.29 13.42
CA PHE A 507 38.12 35.57 12.83
C PHE A 507 37.86 34.76 11.55
#